data_AF-A0A352PZI9-F1
#
_entry.id   AF-A0A352PZI9-F1
#
_cell.length_a   1.000
_cell.length_b   1.000
_cell.length_c   1.000
_cell.angle_alpha   90.00
_cell.angle_beta   90.00
_cell.angle_gamma   90.00
#
_symmetry.space_group_name_H-M   'P 1'
#
loop_
_entity.id
_entity.type
_entity.pdbx_description
1 polymer ?
#
loop_
_entity_poly.entity_id
_entity_poly.type
_entity_poly.pdbx_seq_one_letter_code
_entity_poly.pdbx_strand_id
1 'polypeptide(L)'
;MNCDKVQIKLSAYMDGEIDTQLHREIVAHLDRCPQCRQELEELGGVDAMLRGLPQYDLPADFAKAMVARMQDVVSRERTGHFLHRAWEALLEYSERFLELLDPESRTGTRSLDEFNDIPASFIGYAYFRLLGSQK
;
A
#
# COMPACT_ATOMS: atom_id res chain seq x y z
N MET A 1 -8.27 27.27 31.77
CA MET A 1 -7.47 26.08 31.45
C MET A 1 -6.55 25.76 32.62
N ASN A 2 -6.28 24.49 32.89
CA ASN A 2 -5.32 24.03 33.92
C ASN A 2 -3.92 23.80 33.32
N CYS A 3 -2.90 23.73 34.18
CA CYS A 3 -1.51 23.57 33.76
C CYS A 3 -1.30 22.30 32.92
N ASP A 4 -1.83 21.15 33.35
CA ASP A 4 -1.62 19.87 32.64
C ASP A 4 -2.02 19.93 31.15
N LYS A 5 -3.14 20.61 30.84
CA LYS A 5 -3.59 20.78 29.44
C LYS A 5 -2.70 21.73 28.67
N VAL A 6 -2.17 22.76 29.31
CA VAL A 6 -1.26 23.73 28.69
C VAL A 6 0.06 23.05 28.37
N GLN A 7 0.65 22.35 29.35
CA GLN A 7 1.96 21.69 29.23
C GLN A 7 2.02 20.72 28.06
N ILE A 8 1.00 19.86 27.92
CA ILE A 8 0.89 18.90 26.80
C ILE A 8 0.81 19.61 25.43
N LYS A 9 0.40 20.88 25.41
CA LYS A 9 0.18 21.66 24.18
C LYS A 9 1.24 22.73 23.93
N LEU A 10 2.26 22.89 24.80
CA LEU A 10 3.28 23.93 24.64
C LEU A 10 4.14 23.73 23.37
N SER A 11 4.51 22.49 23.01
CA SER A 11 5.25 22.23 21.76
C SER A 11 4.42 22.60 20.54
N ALA A 12 3.18 22.10 20.45
CA ALA A 12 2.27 22.44 19.35
C ALA A 12 1.97 23.94 19.27
N TYR A 13 1.94 24.64 20.41
CA TYR A 13 1.85 26.10 20.47
C TYR A 13 3.10 26.76 19.86
N MET A 14 4.30 26.31 20.19
CA MET A 14 5.56 26.83 19.60
C MET A 14 5.65 26.58 18.09
N ASP A 15 5.17 25.44 17.63
CA ASP A 15 5.18 25.04 16.22
C ASP A 15 4.07 25.72 15.39
N GLY A 16 3.12 26.40 16.06
CA GLY A 16 1.97 27.03 15.41
C GLY A 16 0.89 26.04 14.95
N GLU A 17 0.88 24.81 15.48
CA GLU A 17 0.00 23.71 15.10
C GLU A 17 -1.30 23.64 15.92
N ILE A 18 -1.74 24.76 16.48
CA ILE A 18 -2.96 24.86 17.26
C ILE A 18 -3.97 25.81 16.63
N ASP A 19 -5.26 25.57 16.88
CA ASP A 19 -6.30 26.47 16.41
C ASP A 19 -6.33 27.82 17.17
N THR A 20 -7.03 28.79 16.60
CA THR A 20 -7.11 30.16 17.12
C THR A 20 -7.82 30.28 18.47
N GLN A 21 -8.70 29.34 18.83
CA GLN A 21 -9.34 29.32 20.14
C GLN A 21 -8.34 28.85 21.19
N LEU A 22 -7.70 27.70 20.96
CA LEU A 22 -6.72 27.13 21.85
C LEU A 22 -5.52 28.07 22.05
N HIS A 23 -5.08 28.77 21.01
CA HIS A 23 -4.02 29.78 21.13
C HIS A 23 -4.39 30.88 22.13
N ARG A 24 -5.62 31.41 22.08
CA ARG A 24 -6.08 32.43 23.04
C ARG A 24 -6.16 31.88 24.46
N GLU A 25 -6.61 30.64 24.63
CA GLU A 25 -6.68 29.99 25.94
C GLU A 25 -5.29 29.76 26.56
N ILE A 26 -4.30 29.36 25.75
CA ILE A 26 -2.91 29.18 26.17
C ILE A 26 -2.29 30.52 26.56
N VAL A 27 -2.40 31.55 25.72
CA VAL A 27 -1.87 32.90 26.01
C VAL A 27 -2.45 33.44 27.31
N ALA A 28 -3.77 33.38 27.49
CA ALA A 28 -4.42 33.85 28.71
C ALA A 28 -3.97 33.08 29.97
N HIS A 29 -3.57 31.81 29.83
CA HIS A 29 -2.99 31.03 30.91
C HIS A 29 -1.54 31.43 31.20
N LEU A 30 -0.71 31.58 30.16
CA LEU A 30 0.69 32.00 30.28
C LEU A 30 0.82 33.38 30.95
N ASP A 31 -0.11 34.30 30.71
CA ASP A 31 -0.13 35.61 31.38
C ASP A 31 -0.23 35.50 32.91
N ARG A 32 -0.82 34.42 33.42
CA ARG A 32 -1.14 34.24 34.84
C ARG A 32 -0.32 33.14 35.53
N CYS A 33 0.26 32.22 34.77
CA CYS A 33 0.97 31.05 35.29
C CYS A 33 2.48 31.14 35.04
N PRO A 34 3.29 31.46 36.07
CA PRO A 34 4.75 31.52 35.91
C PRO A 34 5.38 30.16 35.61
N GLN A 35 4.80 29.05 36.09
CA GLN A 35 5.32 27.70 35.87
C GLN A 35 5.25 27.30 34.39
N CYS A 36 4.10 27.49 33.75
CA CYS A 36 3.95 27.18 32.32
C CYS A 36 4.76 28.13 31.43
N ARG A 37 5.03 29.37 31.88
CA ARG A 37 5.97 30.26 31.17
C ARG A 37 7.41 29.75 31.23
N GLN A 38 7.86 29.32 32.41
CA GLN A 38 9.19 28.75 32.56
C GLN A 38 9.37 27.51 31.68
N GLU A 39 8.38 26.63 31.63
CA GLU A 39 8.43 25.43 30.78
C GLU A 39 8.46 25.77 29.28
N LEU A 40 7.72 26.81 28.87
CA LEU A 40 7.79 27.32 27.50
C LEU A 40 9.18 27.90 27.18
N GLU A 41 9.80 28.62 28.11
CA GLU A 41 11.16 29.15 27.96
C GLU A 41 12.20 28.02 27.88
N GLU A 42 12.06 26.97 28.69
CA GLU A 42 12.93 25.78 28.65
C GLU A 42 12.85 25.07 27.29
N LEU A 43 11.63 24.87 26.76
CA LEU A 43 11.43 24.34 25.41
C LEU A 43 12.05 25.24 24.32
N GLY A 44 11.87 26.56 24.45
CA GLY A 44 12.49 27.55 23.56
C GLY A 44 14.02 27.52 23.60
N GLY A 45 14.60 27.26 24.77
CA GLY A 45 16.05 27.07 24.93
C GLY A 45 16.58 25.86 24.17
N VAL A 46 15.85 24.73 24.22
CA VAL A 46 16.19 23.53 23.44
C VAL A 46 16.09 23.79 21.93
N ASP A 47 15.01 24.42 21.45
CA ASP A 47 14.86 24.78 20.03
C ASP A 47 16.00 25.71 19.56
N ALA A 48 16.39 26.70 20.37
CA ALA A 48 17.51 27.59 20.04
C ALA A 48 18.85 26.83 19.93
N MET A 49 19.11 25.86 20.82
CA MET A 49 20.30 25.01 20.73
C MET A 49 20.32 24.17 19.45
N LEU A 50 19.17 23.60 19.06
CA LEU A 50 19.04 22.81 17.84
C LEU A 50 19.24 23.67 16.59
N ARG A 51 18.68 24.89 16.56
CA ARG A 51 18.89 25.84 15.45
C ARG A 51 20.32 26.35 15.35
N GLY A 52 21.08 26.32 16.44
CA GLY A 52 22.50 26.66 16.48
C GLY A 52 23.42 25.59 15.90
N LEU A 53 22.91 24.40 15.56
CA LEU A 53 23.71 23.35 14.93
C LEU A 53 24.19 23.77 13.53
N PRO A 54 25.36 23.29 13.07
CA PRO A 54 25.85 23.60 11.75
C PRO A 54 24.86 23.13 10.67
N GLN A 55 24.47 24.06 9.80
CA GLN A 55 23.70 23.74 8.61
C GLN A 55 24.65 23.25 7.52
N TYR A 56 24.30 22.15 6.87
CA TYR A 56 25.06 21.59 5.77
C TYR A 56 24.39 21.95 4.45
N ASP A 57 25.16 22.54 3.54
CA ASP A 57 24.68 22.77 2.19
C ASP A 57 24.51 21.45 1.45
N LEU A 58 23.38 21.32 0.76
CA LEU A 58 23.13 20.19 -0.12
C LEU A 58 23.98 20.34 -1.39
N PRO A 59 24.58 19.26 -1.91
CA PRO A 59 25.23 19.29 -3.22
C PRO A 59 24.28 19.79 -4.30
N ALA A 60 24.81 20.52 -5.30
CA ALA A 60 23.99 21.10 -6.37
C ALA A 60 23.10 20.08 -7.10
N ASP A 61 23.58 18.83 -7.21
CA ASP A 61 22.86 17.73 -7.88
C ASP A 61 21.90 16.94 -6.96
N PHE A 62 21.75 17.32 -5.69
CA PHE A 62 20.95 16.58 -4.70
C PHE A 62 19.50 16.39 -5.15
N ALA A 63 18.84 17.47 -5.59
CA ALA A 63 17.44 17.42 -6.04
C ALA A 63 17.27 16.44 -7.22
N LYS A 64 18.20 16.46 -8.16
CA LYS A 64 18.19 15.57 -9.33
C LYS A 64 18.38 14.11 -8.91
N ALA A 65 19.35 13.84 -8.03
CA ALA A 65 19.62 12.50 -7.51
C ALA A 65 18.43 11.95 -6.72
N MET A 66 17.77 12.78 -5.91
CA MET A 66 16.60 12.41 -5.12
C MET A 66 15.43 12.01 -6.03
N VAL A 67 15.10 12.84 -7.03
CA VAL A 67 14.02 12.55 -7.98
C VAL A 67 14.28 11.27 -8.75
N ALA A 68 15.50 11.07 -9.26
CA ALA A 68 15.86 9.85 -9.98
C ALA A 68 15.68 8.59 -9.10
N ARG A 69 16.04 8.68 -7.81
CA ARG A 69 15.88 7.57 -6.86
C ARG A 69 14.41 7.29 -6.53
N MET A 70 13.58 8.31 -6.35
CA MET A 70 12.14 8.12 -6.12
C MET A 70 11.44 7.46 -7.31
N GLN A 71 11.81 7.83 -8.55
CA GLN A 71 11.26 7.23 -9.76
C GLN A 71 11.62 5.74 -9.89
N ASP A 72 12.85 5.35 -9.55
CA ASP A 72 13.25 3.93 -9.55
C ASP A 72 12.39 3.11 -8.58
N VAL A 73 12.21 3.58 -7.33
CA VAL A 73 11.39 2.89 -6.32
C VAL A 73 9.95 2.69 -6.82
N VAL A 74 9.31 3.74 -7.32
CA VAL A 74 7.92 3.68 -7.83
C VAL A 74 7.81 2.75 -9.06
N SER A 75 8.82 2.73 -9.93
CA SER A 75 8.83 1.89 -11.13
C SER A 75 8.88 0.40 -10.80
N ARG A 76 9.64 0.02 -9.75
CA ARG A 76 9.77 -1.37 -9.31
C ARG A 76 8.47 -1.91 -8.72
N GLU A 77 7.75 -1.10 -7.94
CA GLU A 77 6.44 -1.49 -7.37
C GLU A 77 5.39 -1.72 -8.46
N ARG A 78 5.32 -0.84 -9.48
CA ARG A 78 4.39 -1.02 -10.61
C ARG A 78 4.65 -2.29 -11.42
N THR A 79 5.92 -2.62 -11.64
CA THR A 79 6.29 -3.76 -12.49
C THR A 79 5.90 -5.09 -11.84
N GLY A 80 6.05 -5.22 -10.51
CA GLY A 80 5.58 -6.39 -9.76
C GLY A 80 4.06 -6.57 -9.80
N HIS A 81 3.31 -5.47 -9.65
CA HIS A 81 1.85 -5.51 -9.68
C HIS A 81 1.29 -5.82 -11.09
N PHE A 82 1.98 -5.40 -12.16
CA PHE A 82 1.59 -5.73 -13.53
C PHE A 82 1.78 -7.22 -13.85
N LEU A 83 2.92 -7.81 -13.45
CA LEU A 83 3.19 -9.23 -13.63
C LEU A 83 2.20 -10.13 -12.87
N HIS A 84 1.82 -9.75 -11.64
CA HIS A 84 0.81 -10.47 -10.86
C HIS A 84 -0.56 -10.45 -11.53
N ARG A 85 -1.02 -9.28 -12.00
CA ARG A 85 -2.32 -9.16 -12.69
C ARG A 85 -2.35 -9.90 -14.02
N ALA A 86 -1.24 -9.89 -14.76
CA ALA A 86 -1.12 -10.64 -16.01
C ALA A 86 -1.15 -12.16 -15.77
N TRP A 87 -0.53 -12.62 -14.68
CA TRP A 87 -0.55 -14.01 -14.26
C TRP A 87 -1.93 -14.46 -13.78
N GLU A 88 -2.64 -13.65 -13.00
CA GLU A 88 -4.03 -13.90 -12.59
C GLU A 88 -4.98 -13.99 -13.80
N ALA A 89 -4.89 -13.05 -14.75
CA ALA A 89 -5.72 -13.06 -15.95
C ALA A 89 -5.45 -14.29 -16.86
N LEU A 90 -4.20 -14.76 -16.91
CA LEU A 90 -3.82 -15.97 -17.63
C LEU A 90 -4.39 -17.22 -16.94
N LEU A 91 -4.30 -17.29 -15.61
CA LEU A 91 -4.84 -18.40 -14.82
C LEU A 91 -6.36 -18.49 -14.90
N GLU A 92 -7.06 -17.35 -14.83
CA GLU A 92 -8.53 -17.26 -14.97
C GLU A 92 -9.01 -17.77 -16.34
N TYR A 93 -8.26 -17.50 -17.40
CA TYR A 93 -8.54 -18.08 -18.72
C TYR A 93 -8.25 -19.59 -18.81
N SER A 94 -7.28 -20.08 -18.05
CA SER A 94 -6.86 -21.48 -18.06
C SER A 94 -7.80 -22.41 -17.27
N GLU A 95 -8.47 -21.93 -16.22
CA GLU A 95 -9.43 -22.75 -15.46
C GLU A 95 -10.61 -23.20 -16.32
N ARG A 96 -11.11 -22.31 -17.18
CA ARG A 96 -12.20 -22.61 -18.13
C ARG A 96 -11.78 -23.59 -19.23
N PHE A 97 -10.48 -23.66 -19.52
CA PHE A 97 -9.91 -24.66 -20.41
C PHE A 97 -9.74 -26.02 -19.71
N LEU A 98 -9.39 -26.01 -18.42
CA LEU A 98 -9.24 -27.22 -17.61
C LEU A 98 -10.59 -27.88 -17.29
N GLU A 99 -11.68 -27.12 -17.13
CA GLU A 99 -13.05 -27.69 -17.05
C GLU A 99 -13.45 -28.48 -18.30
N LEU A 100 -12.97 -28.08 -19.49
CA LEU A 100 -13.24 -28.80 -20.74
C LEU A 100 -12.49 -30.15 -20.79
N LEU A 101 -11.34 -30.20 -20.13
CA LEU A 101 -10.46 -31.36 -20.03
C LEU A 101 -10.79 -32.27 -18.84
N ASP A 102 -11.71 -31.86 -17.95
CA ASP A 102 -12.09 -32.68 -16.81
C ASP A 102 -13.00 -33.84 -17.29
N PRO A 103 -12.53 -35.10 -17.19
CA PRO A 103 -13.25 -36.24 -17.76
C PRO A 103 -14.44 -36.59 -16.87
N GLU A 104 -15.66 -36.57 -17.42
CA GLU A 104 -16.81 -37.19 -16.75
C GLU A 104 -16.59 -38.71 -16.66
N SER A 105 -16.25 -39.22 -15.48
CA SER A 105 -16.19 -40.65 -15.22
C SER A 105 -17.62 -41.23 -15.19
N ARG A 106 -18.18 -41.57 -16.35
CA ARG A 106 -19.45 -42.30 -16.44
C ARG A 106 -19.19 -43.79 -16.66
N THR A 107 -19.42 -44.58 -15.63
CA THR A 107 -19.54 -46.04 -15.69
C THR A 107 -20.84 -46.42 -16.40
N GLY A 108 -20.75 -46.91 -17.64
CA GLY A 108 -21.90 -47.47 -18.34
C GLY A 108 -21.49 -48.18 -19.63
N THR A 109 -21.58 -49.51 -19.65
CA THR A 109 -21.27 -50.36 -20.81
C THR A 109 -22.39 -50.28 -21.85
N ARG A 110 -22.14 -49.59 -22.98
CA ARG A 110 -22.96 -49.70 -24.19
C ARG A 110 -22.14 -49.42 -25.45
N SER A 111 -21.85 -50.49 -26.20
CA SER A 111 -21.47 -50.67 -27.61
C SER A 111 -20.72 -49.61 -28.44
N LEU A 112 -20.30 -48.47 -27.88
CA LEU A 112 -19.46 -47.45 -28.50
C LEU A 112 -18.16 -47.26 -27.69
N ASP A 113 -17.66 -48.36 -27.10
CA ASP A 113 -16.44 -48.39 -26.29
C ASP A 113 -15.14 -48.47 -27.12
N GLU A 114 -15.21 -48.59 -28.45
CA GLU A 114 -13.99 -48.68 -29.29
C GLU A 114 -13.16 -47.38 -29.34
N PHE A 115 -13.68 -46.27 -28.81
CA PHE A 115 -12.96 -44.99 -28.73
C PHE A 115 -12.51 -44.60 -27.31
N ASN A 116 -12.69 -45.49 -26.33
CA ASN A 116 -12.35 -45.22 -24.93
C ASN A 116 -10.85 -45.42 -24.58
N ASP A 117 -10.02 -45.80 -25.56
CA ASP A 117 -8.57 -45.97 -25.38
C ASP A 117 -7.78 -44.66 -25.56
N ILE A 118 -8.45 -43.55 -25.88
CA ILE A 118 -7.80 -42.25 -26.03
C ILE A 118 -7.70 -41.60 -24.65
N PRO A 119 -6.49 -41.35 -24.10
CA PRO A 119 -6.36 -40.71 -22.80
C PRO A 119 -6.96 -39.30 -22.83
N ALA A 120 -7.62 -38.90 -21.75
CA ALA A 120 -8.33 -37.62 -21.60
C ALA A 120 -7.43 -36.38 -21.83
N SER A 121 -6.10 -36.57 -21.86
CA SER A 121 -5.11 -35.55 -22.17
C SER A 121 -4.96 -35.24 -23.68
N PHE A 122 -5.63 -35.98 -24.56
CA PHE A 122 -5.52 -35.79 -26.00
C PHE A 122 -6.51 -34.73 -26.51
N ILE A 123 -6.02 -33.69 -27.20
CA ILE A 123 -6.82 -32.57 -27.75
C ILE A 123 -7.99 -33.05 -28.64
N GLY A 124 -7.86 -34.22 -29.27
CA GLY A 124 -8.94 -34.85 -30.04
C GLY A 124 -10.19 -35.17 -29.22
N TYR A 125 -10.06 -35.47 -27.92
CA TYR A 125 -11.19 -35.76 -27.02
C TYR A 125 -12.12 -34.54 -26.86
N ALA A 126 -11.53 -33.36 -26.63
CA ALA A 126 -12.28 -32.10 -26.53
C ALA A 126 -12.97 -31.74 -27.86
N TYR A 127 -12.32 -32.01 -29.00
CA TYR A 127 -12.90 -31.81 -30.34
C TYR A 127 -14.12 -32.69 -30.61
N PHE A 128 -14.07 -33.98 -30.26
CA PHE A 128 -15.20 -34.90 -30.42
C PHE A 128 -16.36 -34.59 -29.46
N ARG A 129 -16.08 -34.15 -28.22
CA ARG A 129 -17.11 -33.70 -27.26
C ARG A 129 -17.90 -32.50 -27.79
N LEU A 130 -17.24 -31.55 -28.45
CA LEU A 130 -17.87 -30.39 -29.07
C LEU A 130 -18.78 -30.74 -30.26
N LEU A 131 -18.43 -31.78 -31.03
CA LEU A 131 -19.21 -32.21 -32.20
C LEU A 131 -20.35 -33.19 -31.88
N GLY A 132 -20.19 -34.03 -30.85
CA GLY A 132 -21.17 -35.06 -30.47
C GLY A 132 -22.47 -34.54 -29.84
N SER A 133 -22.56 -33.25 -29.53
CA SER A 133 -23.74 -32.62 -28.89
C SER A 133 -24.89 -32.30 -29.86
N GLN A 134 -24.83 -32.75 -31.12
CA GLN A 134 -25.91 -32.63 -32.11
C GLN A 134 -26.72 -33.93 -32.21
N LYS A 135 -27.59 -34.18 -31.20
CA LYS A 135 -28.85 -34.90 -31.38
C LYS A 135 -29.82 -34.65 -30.23
#